data_AF-A0A356ENB6-F1
#
_entry.id   AF-A0A356ENB6-F1
#
_cell.length_a   1.000
_cell.length_b   1.000
_cell.length_c   1.000
_cell.angle_alpha   90.00
_cell.angle_beta   90.00
_cell.angle_gamma   90.00
#
_symmetry.space_group_name_H-M   'P 1'
#
loop_
_entity.id
_entity.type
_entity.pdbx_description
1 polymer ?
#
loop_
_entity_poly.entity_id
_entity_poly.type
_entity_poly.pdbx_seq_one_letter_code
_entity_poly.pdbx_strand_id
1 'polypeptide(L)'
;MDRSHETWPLVSILHYKDEINPTPEYQRYAVWSRRQQQLLMDSIYRGMDIPKLYLRELPKGSPFKYEAVDGQQRLRAVWEFFENNYALSSQDTTDLGGMTYQDLDMDTL
;
A
#
# COMPACT_ATOMS: atom_id res chain seq x y z
N MET A 1 -12.10 -11.43 20.63
CA MET A 1 -11.87 -10.76 19.34
C MET A 1 -11.36 -11.82 18.39
N ASP A 2 -12.19 -12.20 17.43
CA ASP A 2 -11.79 -13.16 16.40
C ASP A 2 -10.71 -12.50 15.53
N ARG A 3 -9.58 -13.19 15.34
CA ARG A 3 -8.50 -12.71 14.47
C ARG A 3 -8.64 -13.48 13.15
N SER A 4 -9.47 -12.97 12.26
CA SER A 4 -9.49 -13.49 10.89
C SER A 4 -8.16 -13.17 10.21
N HIS A 5 -7.58 -14.16 9.55
CA HIS A 5 -6.42 -14.00 8.71
C HIS A 5 -6.89 -14.21 7.29
N GLU A 6 -6.93 -13.14 6.50
CA GLU A 6 -7.34 -13.17 5.10
C GLU A 6 -6.14 -12.81 4.23
N THR A 7 -5.96 -13.54 3.13
CA THR A 7 -5.00 -13.18 2.09
C THR A 7 -5.74 -12.39 1.05
N TRP A 8 -5.38 -11.12 0.92
CA TRP A 8 -5.94 -10.22 -0.08
C TRP A 8 -4.94 -10.05 -1.22
N PRO A 9 -5.35 -10.24 -2.48
CA PRO A 9 -4.60 -9.73 -3.62
C PRO A 9 -4.27 -8.25 -3.44
N LEU A 10 -3.13 -7.79 -3.96
CA LEU A 10 -2.74 -6.37 -3.89
C LEU A 10 -3.83 -5.47 -4.47
N VAL A 11 -4.48 -5.90 -5.55
CA VAL A 11 -5.60 -5.20 -6.19
C VAL A 11 -6.79 -4.98 -5.24
N SER A 12 -7.01 -5.86 -4.26
CA SER A 12 -8.06 -5.66 -3.25
C SER A 12 -7.79 -4.45 -2.37
N ILE A 13 -6.53 -4.12 -2.11
CA ILE A 13 -6.16 -2.91 -1.34
C ILE A 13 -6.58 -1.63 -2.07
N LEU A 14 -6.62 -1.65 -3.41
CA LEU A 14 -7.12 -0.54 -4.21
C LEU A 14 -8.64 -0.46 -4.16
N HIS A 15 -9.31 -1.62 -4.27
CA HIS A 15 -10.76 -1.70 -4.20
C HIS A 15 -11.29 -1.15 -2.87
N TYR A 16 -10.63 -1.47 -1.76
CA TYR A 16 -11.02 -1.02 -0.42
C TYR A 16 -10.44 0.34 -0.01
N LYS A 17 -9.77 1.08 -0.91
CA LYS A 17 -9.08 2.34 -0.57
C LYS A 17 -10.01 3.34 0.14
N ASP A 18 -11.22 3.53 -0.40
CA ASP A 18 -12.20 4.46 0.17
C ASP A 18 -12.89 3.93 1.44
N GLU A 19 -12.76 2.62 1.70
CA GLU A 19 -13.34 1.95 2.87
C GLU A 19 -12.35 1.86 4.05
N ILE A 20 -11.06 2.13 3.84
CA ILE A 20 -10.00 2.04 4.84
C ILE A 20 -9.59 3.43 5.31
N ASN A 21 -9.61 3.68 6.61
CA ASN A 21 -9.01 4.87 7.22
C ASN A 21 -7.47 4.70 7.33
N PRO A 22 -6.65 5.47 6.58
CA PRO A 22 -5.20 5.37 6.63
C PRO A 22 -4.54 6.36 7.59
N THR A 23 -5.33 7.25 8.21
CA THR A 23 -4.90 8.32 9.12
C THR A 23 -5.74 8.32 10.42
N PRO A 24 -5.79 7.24 11.21
CA PRO A 24 -6.33 7.28 12.56
C PRO A 24 -5.64 8.36 13.41
N GLU A 25 -6.40 9.05 14.25
CA GLU A 25 -5.95 10.19 15.06
C GLU A 25 -4.77 9.87 16.00
N TYR A 26 -4.59 8.59 16.36
CA TYR A 26 -3.57 8.12 17.30
C TYR A 26 -2.21 7.82 16.63
N GLN A 27 -2.07 7.98 15.32
CA GLN A 27 -0.84 7.63 14.61
C GLN A 27 0.04 8.81 14.21
N ARG A 28 1.31 8.48 14.01
CA ARG A 28 2.35 9.44 13.61
C ARG A 28 2.16 9.82 12.14
N TYR A 29 2.50 11.07 11.82
CA TYR A 29 2.58 11.56 10.44
C TYR A 29 3.40 10.62 9.54
N ALA A 30 3.12 10.64 8.23
CA ALA A 30 3.85 9.81 7.28
C ALA A 30 5.36 10.11 7.33
N VAL A 31 6.15 9.15 7.81
CA VAL A 31 7.61 9.25 7.96
C VAL A 31 8.40 8.60 6.83
N TRP A 32 7.73 7.92 5.87
CA TRP A 32 8.43 7.26 4.77
C TRP A 32 8.89 8.27 3.74
N SER A 33 10.20 8.28 3.51
CA SER A 33 10.83 8.97 2.38
C SER A 33 10.36 8.38 1.04
N ARG A 34 10.47 9.16 -0.03
CA ARG A 34 10.13 8.70 -1.40
C ARG A 34 10.87 7.41 -1.77
N ARG A 35 12.15 7.32 -1.39
CA ARG A 35 12.99 6.13 -1.59
C ARG A 35 12.42 4.87 -0.93
N GLN A 36 11.90 4.98 0.30
CA GLN A 36 11.28 3.83 0.99
C GLN A 36 9.99 3.36 0.29
N GLN A 37 9.20 4.29 -0.23
CA GLN A 37 8.00 3.97 -1.00
C GLN A 37 8.36 3.27 -2.33
N GLN A 38 9.40 3.77 -3.02
CA GLN A 38 9.92 3.17 -4.25
C GLN A 38 10.45 1.75 -4.02
N LEU A 39 11.23 1.53 -2.95
CA LEU A 39 11.74 0.20 -2.59
C LEU A 39 10.63 -0.80 -2.26
N LEU A 40 9.53 -0.35 -1.63
CA LEU A 40 8.38 -1.22 -1.41
C LEU A 40 7.78 -1.68 -2.75
N MET A 41 7.57 -0.75 -3.69
CA MET A 41 6.98 -1.08 -4.98
C MET A 41 7.89 -1.96 -5.83
N ASP A 42 9.21 -1.73 -5.79
CA ASP A 42 10.19 -2.64 -6.39
C ASP A 42 10.08 -4.05 -5.79
N SER A 43 9.92 -4.14 -4.47
CA SER A 43 9.74 -5.42 -3.78
C SER A 43 8.47 -6.15 -4.20
N ILE A 44 7.35 -5.43 -4.31
CA ILE A 44 6.07 -5.96 -4.81
C ILE A 44 6.24 -6.49 -6.22
N TYR A 45 6.83 -5.69 -7.12
CA TYR A 45 7.00 -6.06 -8.52
C TYR A 45 7.84 -7.32 -8.68
N ARG A 46 8.89 -7.48 -7.88
CA ARG A 46 9.77 -8.65 -7.88
C ARG A 46 9.17 -9.88 -7.20
N GLY A 47 7.92 -9.80 -6.71
CA GLY A 47 7.26 -10.90 -6.00
C GLY A 47 7.93 -11.24 -4.66
N MET A 48 8.62 -10.28 -4.04
CA MET A 48 9.21 -10.47 -2.72
C MET A 48 8.13 -10.48 -1.64
N ASP A 49 8.34 -11.26 -0.58
CA ASP A 49 7.42 -11.30 0.55
C ASP A 49 7.44 -9.96 1.31
N ILE A 50 6.26 -9.48 1.68
CA ILE A 50 6.07 -8.18 2.33
C ILE A 50 5.40 -8.42 3.68
N PRO A 51 5.83 -7.71 4.74
CA PRO A 51 5.19 -7.84 6.03
C PRO A 51 3.68 -7.63 5.94
N LYS A 52 2.93 -8.42 6.72
CA LYS A 52 1.46 -8.39 6.76
C LYS A 52 0.93 -7.00 7.10
N LEU A 53 -0.25 -6.67 6.56
CA LEU A 53 -1.02 -5.49 6.94
C LEU A 53 -2.07 -5.89 7.99
N TYR A 54 -2.31 -5.02 8.96
CA TYR A 54 -3.30 -5.26 10.00
C TYR A 54 -4.39 -4.20 9.94
N LEU A 55 -5.60 -4.62 9.60
CA LEU A 55 -6.79 -3.79 9.56
C LEU A 55 -7.70 -4.18 10.74
N ARG A 56 -8.31 -3.19 11.37
CA ARG A 56 -9.38 -3.38 12.36
C ARG A 56 -10.69 -2.98 11.73
N GLU A 57 -11.68 -3.87 11.78
CA GLU A 57 -13.05 -3.54 11.39
C GLU A 57 -13.65 -2.55 12.38
N LEU A 58 -14.32 -1.52 11.84
CA LEU A 58 -14.98 -0.48 12.61
C LEU A 58 -16.47 -0.79 12.82
N PRO A 59 -17.09 -0.23 13.88
CA PRO A 59 -18.52 -0.41 14.13
C PRO A 59 -19.38 0.09 12.95
N LYS A 60 -20.50 -0.61 12.68
CA LYS A 60 -21.48 -0.17 11.68
C LYS A 60 -21.92 1.28 11.92
N GLY A 61 -21.95 2.07 10.85
CA GLY A 61 -22.25 3.51 10.90
C GLY A 61 -21.01 4.41 11.03
N SER A 62 -19.81 3.82 11.15
CA SER A 62 -18.54 4.56 11.03
C SER A 62 -18.32 5.03 9.59
N PRO A 63 -17.59 6.15 9.37
CA PRO A 63 -17.32 6.67 8.02
C PRO A 63 -16.45 5.74 7.17
N PHE A 64 -15.68 4.87 7.81
CA PHE A 64 -14.85 3.85 7.17
C PHE A 64 -15.25 2.47 7.70
N LYS A 65 -15.08 1.43 6.87
CA LYS A 65 -15.31 0.04 7.27
C LYS A 65 -14.13 -0.54 8.05
N TYR A 66 -12.92 -0.12 7.68
CA TYR A 66 -11.69 -0.57 8.31
C TYR A 66 -10.82 0.61 8.74
N GLU A 67 -9.97 0.41 9.73
CA GLU A 67 -8.85 1.29 10.02
C GLU A 67 -7.52 0.52 9.98
N ALA A 68 -6.47 1.16 9.48
CA ALA A 68 -5.15 0.56 9.43
C ALA A 68 -4.44 0.65 10.79
N VAL A 69 -4.37 -0.47 11.51
CA VAL A 69 -3.64 -0.58 12.79
C VAL A 69 -2.13 -0.61 12.57
N ASP A 70 -1.69 -1.29 11.50
CA ASP A 70 -0.30 -1.33 11.06
C ASP A 70 -0.22 -1.34 9.52
N GLY A 71 0.90 -0.88 8.98
CA GLY A 71 1.16 -0.93 7.53
C GLY A 71 0.60 0.24 6.74
N GLN A 72 0.24 1.33 7.41
CA GLN A 72 -0.33 2.53 6.78
C GLN A 72 0.59 3.18 5.75
N GLN A 73 1.89 3.22 6.05
CA GLN A 73 2.88 3.76 5.14
C GLN A 73 3.01 2.90 3.87
N ARG A 74 2.82 1.58 4.02
CA ARG A 74 2.75 0.64 2.90
C ARG A 74 1.49 0.87 2.07
N LEU A 75 0.32 0.98 2.73
CA LEU A 75 -0.94 1.30 2.07
C LEU A 75 -0.86 2.60 1.27
N ARG A 76 -0.35 3.68 1.87
CA ARG A 76 -0.19 4.97 1.19
C ARG A 76 0.80 4.90 0.04
N ALA A 77 1.95 4.24 0.22
CA ALA A 77 2.92 4.05 -0.86
C ALA A 77 2.28 3.32 -2.05
N VAL A 78 1.58 2.21 -1.79
CA VAL A 78 0.83 1.48 -2.82
C VAL A 78 -0.15 2.41 -3.52
N TRP A 79 -1.05 3.06 -2.79
CA TRP A 79 -2.05 3.92 -3.40
C TRP A 79 -1.45 5.09 -4.20
N GLU A 80 -0.43 5.76 -3.68
CA GLU A 80 0.26 6.85 -4.37
C GLU A 80 0.94 6.35 -5.66
N PHE A 81 1.47 5.13 -5.67
CA PHE A 81 2.07 4.54 -6.86
C PHE A 81 1.03 4.24 -7.94
N PHE A 82 -0.09 3.60 -7.56
CA PHE A 82 -1.19 3.30 -8.49
C PHE A 82 -1.84 4.58 -9.06
N GLU A 83 -1.80 5.68 -8.33
CA GLU A 83 -2.20 7.01 -8.83
C GLU A 83 -1.16 7.68 -9.74
N ASN A 84 0.00 7.06 -9.97
CA ASN A 84 1.13 7.61 -10.72
C ASN A 84 1.75 8.86 -10.08
N ASN A 85 1.64 9.02 -8.77
CA ASN A 85 2.24 10.16 -8.06
C ASN A 85 3.77 10.08 -8.00
N TYR A 86 4.36 8.91 -8.27
CA TYR A 86 5.80 8.73 -8.35
C TYR A 86 6.20 7.52 -9.22
N ALA A 87 7.43 7.57 -9.74
CA ALA A 87 8.06 6.47 -10.48
C ALA A 87 9.04 5.68 -9.60
N LEU A 88 9.43 4.47 -10.00
CA LEU A 88 10.49 3.69 -9.36
C LEU A 88 11.85 4.40 -9.44
N SER A 89 12.69 4.19 -8.43
CA SER A 89 14.00 4.85 -8.33
C SER A 89 14.97 4.28 -9.34
N SER A 90 15.52 5.10 -10.24
CA SER A 90 16.58 4.67 -11.16
C SER A 90 17.92 4.35 -10.49
N GLN A 91 18.09 4.74 -9.22
CA GLN A 91 19.28 4.42 -8.43
C GLN A 91 19.18 3.07 -7.74
N ASP A 92 17.97 2.68 -7.34
CA ASP A 92 17.72 1.45 -6.57
C ASP A 92 17.16 0.32 -7.45
N THR A 93 16.53 0.66 -8.57
CA THR A 93 15.86 -0.27 -9.49
C THR A 93 16.45 -0.11 -10.88
N THR A 94 17.37 -1.00 -11.26
CA THR A 94 18.19 -0.85 -12.48
C THR A 94 17.42 -1.10 -13.78
N ASP A 95 16.41 -1.96 -13.73
CA ASP A 95 15.60 -2.44 -14.85
C ASP A 95 14.29 -1.65 -15.04
N LEU A 96 13.69 -1.18 -13.96
CA LEU A 96 12.40 -0.46 -13.96
C LEU A 96 12.53 1.02 -13.55
N GLY A 97 13.76 1.52 -13.44
CA GLY A 97 14.05 2.88 -13.02
C GLY A 97 13.33 3.92 -13.86
N GLY A 98 12.60 4.82 -13.21
CA GLY A 98 11.83 5.87 -13.88
C GLY A 98 10.45 5.43 -14.39
N MET A 99 10.08 4.15 -14.25
CA MET A 99 8.74 3.66 -14.62
C MET A 99 7.72 3.97 -13.53
N THR A 100 6.56 4.46 -13.93
CA THR A 100 5.36 4.64 -13.10
C THR A 100 4.45 3.42 -13.20
N TYR A 101 3.32 3.43 -12.48
CA TYR A 101 2.32 2.37 -12.63
C TYR A 101 1.82 2.25 -14.09
N GLN A 102 1.60 3.35 -14.80
CA GLN A 102 1.15 3.32 -16.20
C GLN A 102 2.17 2.72 -17.17
N ASP A 103 3.46 2.79 -16.82
CA ASP A 103 4.53 2.22 -17.64
C ASP A 103 4.73 0.72 -17.39
N LEU A 104 4.24 0.22 -16.26
CA LEU A 104 4.34 -1.18 -15.84
C LEU A 104 3.03 -1.90 -16.12
N ASP A 105 3.09 -3.02 -16.85
CA ASP A 105 1.92 -3.88 -17.08
C ASP A 105 1.59 -4.72 -15.82
N MET A 106 1.09 -4.03 -14.80
CA MET A 106 0.78 -4.58 -13.47
C MET A 106 -0.56 -5.33 -13.43
N ASP A 107 -1.35 -5.31 -14.51
CA ASP A 107 -2.65 -5.99 -14.60
C ASP A 107 -2.51 -7.53 -14.62
N THR A 108 -1.27 -8.04 -14.70
CA THR A 108 -0.95 -9.47 -14.74
C THR A 108 -0.45 -10.07 -13.42
N LEU A 109 -0.33 -9.28 -12.35
CA LEU A 109 0.06 -9.71 -10.99
C LEU A 109 -1.16 -10.04 -10.10
#